data_AF-A0A3E2CCJ2-F1
#
_entry.id   AF-A0A3E2CCJ2-F1
#
_cell.length_a   1.000
_cell.length_b   1.000
_cell.length_c   1.000
_cell.angle_alpha   90.00
_cell.angle_beta   90.00
_cell.angle_gamma   90.00
#
_symmetry.space_group_name_H-M   'P 1'
#
loop_
_entity.id
_entity.type
_entity.pdbx_description
1 polymer ?
#
loop_
_entity_poly.entity_id
_entity_poly.type
_entity_poly.pdbx_seq_one_letter_code
_entity_poly.pdbx_strand_id
1 'polypeptide(L)' 'VNFGEQIPQEDRADIFRRFVKGNQRIGTESGGTGLGLSIARWAAQLHHGTVKVVDDKRGPNFEITLPLNYSNTIVN' A
#
# COMPACT_ATOMS: atom_id res chain seq x y z
N VAL A 1 10.85 -5.97 -10.00
CA VAL A 1 11.51 -6.34 -8.72
C VAL A 1 11.71 -5.05 -7.95
N ASN A 2 11.29 -5.00 -6.69
CA ASN A 2 11.47 -3.82 -5.84
C ASN A 2 12.82 -3.95 -5.14
N PHE A 3 13.76 -3.03 -5.38
CA PHE A 3 15.12 -3.09 -4.81
C PHE A 3 15.27 -2.25 -3.53
N GLY A 4 14.16 -1.85 -2.91
CA GLY A 4 14.13 -1.10 -1.66
C GLY A 4 14.33 -1.98 -0.43
N GLU A 5 14.57 -1.34 0.71
CA GLU A 5 14.62 -2.01 2.01
C GLU A 5 13.24 -2.54 2.41
N GLN A 6 13.23 -3.58 3.24
CA GLN A 6 11.99 -4.11 3.80
C GLN A 6 11.32 -3.07 4.69
N ILE A 7 9.99 -3.08 4.69
CA ILE A 7 9.21 -2.21 5.57
C ILE A 7 9.08 -2.93 6.93
N PRO A 8 9.56 -2.33 8.03
CA PRO A 8 9.40 -2.86 9.38
C PRO A 8 7.94 -3.20 9.67
N GLN A 9 7.70 -4.29 10.41
CA GLN A 9 6.33 -4.75 10.66
C GLN A 9 5.46 -3.69 11.35
N GLU A 10 6.05 -2.93 12.27
CA GLU A 10 5.40 -1.82 12.98
C GLU A 10 4.97 -0.69 12.04
N ASP A 11 5.73 -0.42 10.99
CA ASP A 11 5.45 0.66 10.03
C ASP A 11 4.39 0.29 8.99
N ARG A 12 4.11 -1.01 8.79
CA ARG A 12 3.26 -1.50 7.67
C ARG A 12 1.84 -0.94 7.67
N ALA A 13 1.29 -0.62 8.84
CA ALA A 13 -0.03 0.00 8.93
C ALA A 13 0.02 1.49 8.55
N ASP A 14 1.07 2.18 8.99
CA ASP A 14 1.22 3.63 8.89
C ASP A 14 1.64 4.10 7.50
N ILE A 15 2.39 3.31 6.72
CA ILE A 15 2.80 3.68 5.35
C ILE A 15 1.64 3.97 4.39
N PHE A 16 0.42 3.54 4.73
CA PHE A 16 -0.79 3.82 3.94
C PHE A 16 -1.45 5.15 4.31
N ARG A 17 -0.96 5.86 5.33
CA ARG A 17 -1.42 7.21 5.65
C ARG A 17 -0.88 8.19 4.62
N ARG A 18 -1.66 9.23 4.36
CA ARG A 18 -1.28 10.31 3.44
C ARG A 18 -0.01 11.00 3.95
N PHE A 19 0.87 11.34 3.02
CA PHE A 19 2.12 12.08 3.27
C PHE A 19 3.19 11.31 4.07
N VAL A 20 2.97 10.03 4.37
CA VAL A 20 4.02 9.18 4.94
C VAL A 20 5.06 8.90 3.87
N LYS A 21 6.32 9.12 4.23
CA LYS A 21 7.48 8.80 3.42
C LYS A 21 8.31 7.80 4.20
N GLY A 22 8.80 6.75 3.53
CA GLY A 22 9.78 5.86 4.14
C GLY A 22 11.06 6.63 4.49
N ASN A 23 11.89 6.04 5.35
CA ASN A 23 13.20 6.61 5.68
C ASN A 23 13.96 6.93 4.39
N GLN A 24 14.09 8.22 4.12
CA GLN A 24 14.76 8.70 2.92
C GLN A 24 16.23 8.36 3.06
N ARG A 25 16.78 7.63 2.09
CA ARG A 25 18.23 7.64 1.90
C ARG A 25 18.64 9.07 1.62
N ILE A 26 19.50 9.63 2.48
CA ILE A 26 20.08 10.96 2.33
C ILE A 26 20.69 11.02 0.92
N GLY A 27 20.11 11.82 0.03
CA GLY A 27 20.59 12.00 -1.35
C GLY A 27 19.67 11.48 -2.46
N THR A 28 18.57 10.78 -2.17
CA THR A 28 17.54 10.51 -3.18
C THR A 28 16.31 11.38 -2.92
N GLU A 29 16.25 12.55 -3.53
CA GLU A 29 15.02 13.34 -3.69
C GLU A 29 14.06 12.62 -4.64
N SER A 30 13.64 11.40 -4.30
CA SER A 30 12.55 10.74 -5.02
C SER A 30 11.27 11.50 -4.67
N GLY A 31 10.93 12.45 -5.53
CA GLY A 31 9.86 13.46 -5.42
C GLY A 31 8.45 12.89 -5.42
N GLY A 32 8.16 11.96 -4.52
CA GLY A 32 6.80 11.50 -4.22
C GLY A 32 6.19 12.32 -3.09
N THR A 33 4.92 12.69 -3.24
CA THR A 33 4.15 13.38 -2.20
C THR A 33 3.78 12.49 -1.01
N GLY A 34 4.08 11.19 -1.07
CA GLY A 34 3.63 10.21 -0.07
C GLY A 34 2.14 9.88 -0.18
N LEU A 35 1.52 10.11 -1.34
CA LEU A 35 0.09 9.84 -1.55
C LEU A 35 -0.20 8.48 -2.19
N GLY A 36 0.75 7.90 -2.95
CA GLY A 36 0.51 6.72 -3.78
C GLY A 36 -0.11 5.54 -3.03
N LEU A 37 0.48 5.13 -1.89
CA LEU A 37 -0.04 4.01 -1.10
C LEU A 37 -1.40 4.31 -0.47
N SER A 38 -1.62 5.54 -0.02
CA SER A 38 -2.92 5.94 0.53
C SER A 38 -4.05 5.89 -0.52
N ILE A 39 -3.74 6.27 -1.77
CA ILE A 39 -4.67 6.19 -2.90
C ILE A 39 -4.91 4.73 -3.27
N ALA A 40 -3.86 3.89 -3.34
CA ALA A 40 -3.99 2.48 -3.65
C ALA A 40 -4.89 1.75 -2.63
N ARG A 41 -4.69 2.01 -1.32
CA ARG A 41 -5.54 1.43 -0.26
C ARG A 41 -6.99 1.89 -0.39
N TRP A 42 -7.20 3.18 -0.62
CA TRP A 42 -8.54 3.73 -0.82
C TRP A 42 -9.24 3.12 -2.04
N ALA A 43 -8.55 3.01 -3.17
CA ALA A 43 -9.09 2.39 -4.38
C ALA A 43 -9.45 0.92 -4.17
N ALA A 44 -8.58 0.12 -3.54
CA ALA A 44 -8.89 -1.27 -3.23
C ALA A 44 -10.11 -1.38 -2.29
N GLN A 45 -10.21 -0.52 -1.28
CA GLN A 45 -11.35 -0.49 -0.37
C GLN A 45 -12.67 -0.11 -1.07
N LEU A 46 -12.64 0.83 -2.02
CA LEU A 46 -13.80 1.14 -2.86
C LEU A 46 -14.27 -0.08 -3.67
N HIS A 47 -13.36 -0.96 -4.04
CA HIS A 47 -13.65 -2.23 -4.70
C HIS A 47 -13.87 -3.39 -3.72
N HIS A 48 -14.13 -3.11 -2.44
CA HIS A 48 -14.35 -4.12 -1.39
C HIS A 48 -13.17 -5.08 -1.19
N GLY A 49 -11.98 -4.64 -1.59
CA GLY A 49 -10.74 -5.35 -1.46
C GLY A 49 -9.82 -4.81 -0.39
N THR A 50 -8.60 -5.34 -0.36
CA THR A 50 -7.56 -5.00 0.62
C THR A 50 -6.22 -4.81 -0.04
N VAL A 51 -5.38 -3.95 0.54
CA VAL A 51 -3.96 -3.81 0.20
C VAL A 51 -3.15 -4.03 1.48
N LYS A 52 -2.11 -4.85 1.41
CA LYS A 52 -1.20 -5.11 2.55
C LYS A 52 0.25 -5.25 2.08
N VAL A 53 1.18 -5.02 2.99
CA VAL A 53 2.58 -5.39 2.81
C VAL A 53 2.75 -6.87 3.14
N VAL A 54 3.42 -7.62 2.27
CA VAL A 54 3.76 -9.03 2.48
C VAL A 54 5.27 -9.23 2.45
N ASP A 55 5.75 -10.28 3.11
CA ASP A 55 7.17 -10.60 3.14
C ASP A 55 7.61 -11.15 1.77
N ASP A 56 8.71 -10.61 1.22
CA ASP A 56 9.39 -11.15 0.04
C ASP A 56 10.90 -10.98 0.24
N LYS A 57 11.69 -12.00 -0.09
CA LYS A 57 13.15 -11.98 0.06
C LYS A 57 13.84 -10.95 -0.84
N ARG A 58 13.15 -10.42 -1.86
CA ARG A 58 13.72 -9.55 -2.91
C ARG A 58 13.55 -8.06 -2.64
N GLY A 59 12.73 -7.67 -1.66
CA GLY A 59 12.42 -6.27 -1.33
C GLY A 59 10.96 -6.09 -0.89
N PRO A 60 10.49 -4.86 -0.70
CA PRO A 60 9.12 -4.60 -0.24
C PRO A 60 8.12 -5.13 -1.27
N ASN A 61 7.13 -5.86 -0.80
CA ASN A 61 6.10 -6.45 -1.65
C ASN A 61 4.70 -6.07 -1.15
N PHE A 62 3.80 -5.81 -2.09
CA PHE A 62 2.45 -5.36 -1.81
C PHE A 62 1.46 -6.32 -2.47
N GLU A 63 0.52 -6.82 -1.69
CA GLU A 63 -0.55 -7.69 -2.18
C GLU A 63 -1.87 -6.93 -2.21
N ILE A 64 -2.58 -7.04 -3.33
CA ILE A 64 -3.94 -6.52 -3.51
C ILE A 64 -4.88 -7.71 -3.68
N THR A 65 -5.92 -7.77 -2.85
CA THR A 65 -6.98 -8.77 -2.97
C THR A 65 -8.27 -8.07 -3.32
N LEU A 66 -8.94 -8.52 -4.38
CA LEU A 66 -10.24 -8.01 -4.81
C LEU A 66 -11.25 -9.17 -4.86
N PRO A 67 -12.52 -8.95 -4.45
CA PRO A 67 -13.57 -9.94 -4.66
C PRO A 67 -13.88 -10.08 -6.15
N LEU A 68 -14.05 -11.32 -6.63
CA LEU A 68 -14.39 -11.59 -8.03
C LEU A 68 -15.83 -11.19 -8.38
N ASN A 69 -16.74 -11.23 -7.40
CA ASN A 69 -18.13 -10.82 -7.54
C ASN A 69 -18.50 -9.96 -6.34
N TYR A 70 -18.87 -8.70 -6.59
CA TYR A 70 -19.50 -7.85 -5.59
C TYR A 70 -20.94 -7.59 -6.03
N SER A 71 -21.90 -8.30 -5.43
CA SER A 71 -23.33 -8.02 -5.61
C SER A 71 -23.71 -6.88 -4.67
N ASN A 72 -23.89 -5.68 -5.24
CA ASN A 72 -24.41 -4.53 -4.51
C ASN A 72 -25.93 -4.70 -4.32
N THR A 73 -26.34 -5.63 -3.45
CA THR A 73 -27.75 -5.78 -3.09
C THR A 73 -28.11 -4.63 -2.17
N ILE A 74 -28.73 -3.60 -2.72
CA ILE A 74 -29.37 -2.54 -1.94
C ILE A 74 -30.57 -3.18 -1.24
N VAL A 75 -30.48 -3.36 0.08
CA VAL A 75 -31.66 -3.63 0.90
C VAL A 75 -32.39 -2.30 1.10
N ASN A 76 -33.56 -2.17 0.48
CA ASN A 76 -34.53 -1.10 0.78
C ASN A 76 -35.25 -1.39 2.09
#